data_AF-A0A194XIB5-F1
#
_entry.id   AF-A0A194XIB5-F1
#
_cell.length_a   1.000
_cell.length_b   1.000
_cell.length_c   1.000
_cell.angle_alpha   90.00
_cell.angle_beta   90.00
_cell.angle_gamma   90.00
#
_symmetry.space_group_name_H-M   'P 1'
#
loop_
_entity.id
_entity.type
_entity.pdbx_description
1 polymer ?
#
loop_
_entity_poly.entity_id
_entity_poly.type
_entity_poly.pdbx_seq_one_letter_code
_entity_poly.pdbx_strand_id
1 'polypeptide(L)'
;MAGSLLGDMDGQAQGAYRDYDAGAVSIYADTLKSIQTATETALSRPLEVRAITCPAHFFEGEPIFNLRLAASSPRLRYFPDDDDDDDDDAYDQIVALYNAARLAHHLDNCKMFGGQEGCDIFSEDNFALHLKNPASEYFQQVASAIQGFMDEMIVKMTEYYGIKDSKLKVRGVILAGEASREGMEGFKEIIEASLPEYKGRFMFDVDPSLIGAKGAAHRARQWALKMAFVKPRGPFHDDL
;
A
#
# COMPACT_ATOMS: atom_id res chain seq x y z
N MET A 1 -12.37 31.96 16.77
CA MET A 1 -10.94 32.08 17.12
C MET A 1 -10.31 30.71 16.91
N ALA A 2 -9.61 30.52 15.79
CA ALA A 2 -8.86 29.29 15.55
C ALA A 2 -7.56 29.40 16.35
N GLY A 3 -7.50 28.74 17.51
CA GLY A 3 -6.23 28.53 18.19
C GLY A 3 -5.34 27.63 17.32
N SER A 4 -4.04 27.92 17.26
CA SER A 4 -3.08 27.07 16.55
C SER A 4 -3.20 25.64 17.08
N LEU A 5 -3.62 24.72 16.20
CA LEU A 5 -3.87 23.31 16.51
C LEU A 5 -2.56 22.50 16.63
N LEU A 6 -1.43 23.11 16.28
CA LEU A 6 -0.09 22.57 16.38
C LEU A 6 0.63 23.43 17.41
N GLY A 7 0.57 23.04 18.69
CA GLY A 7 1.32 23.72 19.73
C GLY A 7 2.81 23.60 19.42
N ASP A 8 3.49 24.75 19.29
CA ASP A 8 4.95 24.96 19.24
C ASP A 8 5.78 23.73 18.81
N MET A 9 5.52 23.19 17.62
CA MET A 9 6.45 22.26 16.95
C MET A 9 7.63 23.01 16.30
N ASP A 10 7.70 24.33 16.46
CA ASP A 10 8.69 25.25 15.86
C ASP A 10 10.12 25.12 16.46
N GLY A 11 10.35 24.19 17.38
CA GLY A 11 11.55 24.18 18.21
C GLY A 11 12.80 23.47 17.65
N GLN A 12 12.69 22.31 16.98
CA GLN A 12 13.88 21.43 16.87
C GLN A 12 14.07 20.60 15.58
N ALA A 13 13.28 20.78 14.52
CA ALA A 13 13.43 19.97 13.29
C ALA A 13 13.66 20.78 12.00
N GLN A 14 14.39 21.90 12.07
CA GLN A 14 14.67 22.77 10.90
C GLN A 14 15.66 22.19 9.87
N GLY A 15 16.08 20.93 10.00
CA GLY A 15 16.93 20.25 9.03
C GLY A 15 16.19 19.10 8.36
N ALA A 16 15.77 19.30 7.11
CA ALA A 16 15.38 18.28 6.12
C ALA A 16 13.92 17.77 6.04
N TYR A 17 13.01 18.12 6.96
CA TYR A 17 11.59 17.86 6.70
C TYR A 17 11.05 18.93 5.74
N ARG A 18 10.67 18.50 4.52
CA ARG A 18 9.93 19.29 3.54
C ARG A 18 8.78 20.04 4.22
N ASP A 19 8.53 21.28 3.80
CA ASP A 19 7.37 22.08 4.22
C ASP A 19 6.11 21.21 4.18
N TYR A 20 5.56 20.85 5.35
CA TYR A 20 4.28 20.16 5.42
C TYR A 20 3.17 21.19 5.30
N ASP A 21 2.05 20.81 4.69
CA ASP A 21 0.88 21.68 4.58
C ASP A 21 -0.01 21.49 5.81
N ALA A 22 0.07 22.42 6.77
CA ALA A 22 -0.74 22.40 7.98
C ALA A 22 -2.25 22.33 7.70
N GLY A 23 -2.71 22.93 6.60
CA GLY A 23 -4.09 22.83 6.14
C GLY A 23 -4.44 21.40 5.70
N ALA A 24 -3.57 20.77 4.91
CA ALA A 24 -3.73 19.38 4.50
C ALA A 24 -3.70 18.43 5.72
N VAL A 25 -2.78 18.62 6.66
CA VAL A 25 -2.72 17.85 7.92
C VAL A 25 -4.03 17.96 8.69
N SER A 26 -4.60 19.17 8.82
CA SER A 26 -5.89 19.35 9.49
C SER A 26 -7.02 18.60 8.78
N ILE A 27 -7.08 18.68 7.44
CA ILE A 27 -8.09 17.98 6.64
C ILE A 27 -7.99 16.47 6.83
N TYR A 28 -6.78 15.90 6.81
CA TYR A 28 -6.57 14.48 7.09
C TYR A 28 -7.01 14.12 8.51
N ALA A 29 -6.66 14.92 9.51
CA ALA A 29 -7.02 14.66 10.90
C ALA A 29 -8.55 14.69 11.11
N ASP A 30 -9.22 15.68 10.54
CA ASP A 30 -10.69 15.79 10.53
C ASP A 30 -11.35 14.58 9.86
N THR A 31 -10.84 14.21 8.68
CA THR A 31 -11.36 13.09 7.89
C THR A 31 -11.21 11.77 8.64
N LEU A 32 -10.01 11.49 9.15
CA LEU A 32 -9.73 10.29 9.94
C LEU A 32 -10.58 10.21 11.21
N LYS A 33 -10.79 11.34 11.91
CA LYS A 33 -11.65 11.36 13.10
C LYS A 33 -13.12 11.10 12.75
N SER A 34 -13.59 11.67 11.64
CA SER A 34 -14.94 11.47 11.13
C SER A 34 -15.18 9.99 10.79
N ILE A 35 -14.23 9.36 10.09
CA ILE A 35 -14.27 7.92 9.77
C ILE A 35 -14.33 7.07 11.05
N GLN A 36 -13.44 7.34 12.03
CA GLN A 36 -13.44 6.62 13.31
C GLN A 36 -14.81 6.75 14.00
N THR A 37 -15.30 7.98 14.16
CA THR A 37 -16.57 8.27 14.85
C THR A 37 -17.76 7.58 14.19
N ALA A 38 -17.84 7.66 12.85
CA ALA A 38 -18.91 7.00 12.09
C ALA A 38 -18.86 5.48 12.25
N THR A 39 -17.66 4.90 12.24
CA THR A 39 -17.47 3.45 12.39
C THR A 39 -17.77 2.98 13.82
N GLU A 40 -17.32 3.73 14.84
CA GLU A 40 -17.65 3.46 16.25
C GLU A 40 -19.15 3.51 16.50
N THR A 41 -19.83 4.47 15.88
CA THR A 41 -21.30 4.59 15.93
C THR A 41 -21.95 3.37 15.30
N ALA A 42 -21.53 2.98 14.09
CA ALA A 42 -22.08 1.83 13.37
C ALA A 42 -21.85 0.50 14.12
N LEU A 43 -20.72 0.36 14.81
CA LEU A 43 -20.37 -0.86 15.56
C LEU A 43 -20.81 -0.80 17.03
N SER A 44 -21.35 0.32 17.49
CA SER A 44 -21.73 0.57 18.89
C SER A 44 -20.61 0.24 19.90
N ARG A 45 -19.36 0.53 19.53
CA ARG A 45 -18.18 0.30 20.39
C ARG A 45 -17.01 1.20 19.97
N PRO A 46 -16.10 1.56 20.89
CA PRO A 46 -14.89 2.29 20.53
C PRO A 46 -13.98 1.46 19.61
N LEU A 47 -13.18 2.15 18.82
CA LEU A 47 -12.23 1.56 17.88
C LEU A 47 -10.84 2.09 18.12
N GLU A 48 -9.88 1.17 18.02
CA GLU A 48 -8.47 1.48 17.98
C GLU A 48 -7.99 1.39 16.52
N VAL A 49 -7.43 2.49 16.01
CA VAL A 49 -6.87 2.54 14.66
C VAL A 49 -5.42 2.07 14.73
N ARG A 50 -5.16 0.89 14.15
CA ARG A 50 -3.82 0.26 14.16
C ARG A 50 -3.12 0.28 12.80
N ALA A 51 -3.85 0.56 11.73
CA ALA A 51 -3.30 0.72 10.40
C ALA A 51 -4.22 1.61 9.56
N ILE A 52 -3.62 2.38 8.66
CA ILE A 52 -4.30 3.19 7.66
C ILE A 52 -3.76 2.78 6.30
N THR A 53 -4.61 2.74 5.29
CA THR A 53 -4.16 2.73 3.89
C THR A 53 -4.82 3.89 3.17
N CYS A 54 -4.17 4.40 2.14
CA CYS A 54 -4.71 5.43 1.27
C CYS A 54 -4.57 5.01 -0.20
N PRO A 55 -5.38 5.58 -1.10
CA PRO A 55 -5.20 5.41 -2.54
C PRO A 55 -3.76 5.72 -2.97
N ALA A 56 -3.26 5.04 -4.01
CA ALA A 56 -1.86 5.16 -4.43
C ALA A 56 -1.43 6.61 -4.75
N HIS A 57 -2.34 7.45 -5.23
CA HIS A 57 -2.03 8.85 -5.54
C HIS A 57 -1.83 9.74 -4.30
N PHE A 58 -2.20 9.26 -3.11
CA PHE A 58 -1.88 9.90 -1.83
C PHE A 58 -0.60 9.34 -1.20
N PHE A 59 0.04 8.34 -1.81
CA PHE A 59 1.24 7.71 -1.26
C PHE A 59 2.54 8.34 -1.77
N GLU A 60 2.47 9.27 -2.73
CA GLU A 60 3.63 9.93 -3.32
C GLU A 60 3.80 11.35 -2.76
N GLY A 61 5.02 11.72 -2.37
CA GLY A 61 5.39 13.10 -2.02
C GLY A 61 4.80 13.60 -0.69
N GLU A 62 4.39 14.85 -0.64
CA GLU A 62 3.87 15.52 0.56
C GLU A 62 2.59 14.90 1.16
N PRO A 63 1.60 14.42 0.37
CA PRO A 63 0.39 13.81 0.89
C PRO A 63 0.59 12.71 1.95
N ILE A 64 1.57 11.81 1.76
CA ILE A 64 1.80 10.71 2.71
C ILE A 64 2.39 11.22 4.02
N PHE A 65 3.28 12.22 3.96
CA PHE A 65 3.82 12.88 5.16
C PHE A 65 2.72 13.62 5.91
N ASN A 66 1.87 14.37 5.21
CA ASN A 66 0.74 15.07 5.82
C ASN A 66 -0.24 14.10 6.48
N LEU A 67 -0.50 12.94 5.87
CA LEU A 67 -1.32 11.88 6.45
C LEU A 67 -0.67 11.28 7.72
N ARG A 68 0.65 11.05 7.69
CA ARG A 68 1.43 10.59 8.86
C ARG A 68 1.30 11.57 10.02
N LEU A 69 1.64 12.84 9.78
CA LEU A 69 1.55 13.89 10.79
C LEU A 69 0.13 14.01 11.37
N ALA A 70 -0.89 13.89 10.53
CA ALA A 70 -2.28 13.89 11.00
C ALA A 70 -2.58 12.72 11.94
N ALA A 71 -2.17 11.50 11.58
CA ALA A 71 -2.40 10.29 12.36
C ALA A 71 -1.62 10.26 13.69
N SER A 72 -0.40 10.79 13.71
CA SER A 72 0.42 10.93 14.93
C SER A 72 0.03 12.14 15.79
N SER A 73 -0.69 13.12 15.23
CA SER A 73 -1.01 14.37 15.93
C SER A 73 -1.62 14.14 17.32
N PRO A 74 -1.42 15.07 18.28
CA PRO A 74 -1.99 14.98 19.62
C PRO A 74 -3.52 14.80 19.66
N ARG A 75 -4.19 15.15 18.56
CA ARG A 75 -5.64 15.03 18.37
C ARG A 75 -6.08 13.59 18.08
N LEU A 76 -5.31 12.83 17.32
CA LEU A 76 -5.66 11.45 16.93
C LEU A 76 -4.91 10.42 17.75
N ARG A 77 -3.59 10.59 17.93
CA ARG A 77 -2.71 9.65 18.65
C ARG A 77 -2.90 8.20 18.19
N TYR A 78 -3.12 7.99 16.90
CA TYR A 78 -3.28 6.63 16.38
C TYR A 78 -1.94 5.90 16.41
N PHE A 79 -0.88 6.63 16.06
CA PHE A 79 0.50 6.18 16.06
C PHE A 79 1.27 7.15 16.96
N PRO A 80 1.39 6.90 18.27
CA PRO A 80 2.19 7.78 19.11
C PRO A 80 3.60 7.85 18.54
N ASP A 81 4.14 9.06 18.44
CA ASP A 81 5.57 9.23 18.20
C ASP A 81 6.25 8.67 19.46
N ASP A 82 6.75 7.44 19.39
CA ASP A 82 7.62 6.92 20.42
C ASP A 82 8.93 7.70 20.26
N ASP A 83 9.30 8.50 21.27
CA ASP A 83 10.52 9.33 21.31
C ASP A 83 11.82 8.49 21.25
N ASP A 84 11.71 7.17 21.07
CA ASP A 84 12.83 6.27 20.89
C ASP A 84 13.21 6.27 19.40
N ASP A 85 14.48 6.58 19.09
CA ASP A 85 15.07 6.77 17.74
C ASP A 85 14.87 5.59 16.73
N ASP A 86 14.10 4.56 17.06
CA ASP A 86 13.65 3.49 16.18
C ASP A 86 12.39 3.92 15.38
N ASP A 87 12.53 5.03 14.63
CA ASP A 87 11.53 5.82 13.89
C ASP A 87 10.74 5.08 12.77
N ASP A 88 10.88 3.76 12.68
CA ASP A 88 10.39 2.93 11.59
C ASP A 88 8.96 2.39 11.80
N ASP A 89 8.51 2.28 13.05
CA ASP A 89 7.29 1.52 13.37
C ASP A 89 6.01 2.25 12.95
N ALA A 90 5.98 3.59 13.03
CA ALA A 90 4.85 4.40 12.59
C ALA A 90 4.65 4.35 11.06
N TYR A 91 5.74 4.21 10.29
CA TYR A 91 5.66 4.04 8.82
C TYR A 91 4.96 2.73 8.44
N ASP A 92 5.20 1.66 9.21
CA ASP A 92 4.62 0.35 8.94
C ASP A 92 3.11 0.28 9.17
N GLN A 93 2.55 1.24 9.90
CA GLN A 93 1.11 1.36 10.13
C GLN A 93 0.39 2.15 9.03
N ILE A 94 1.11 2.92 8.21
CA ILE A 94 0.55 3.56 7.00
C ILE A 94 0.91 2.71 5.79
N VAL A 95 -0.02 1.83 5.44
CA VAL A 95 0.17 0.79 4.44
C VAL A 95 -0.09 1.36 3.04
N ALA A 96 0.95 1.42 2.23
CA ALA A 96 0.81 1.72 0.81
C ALA A 96 -0.20 0.80 0.13
N LEU A 97 -0.96 1.29 -0.85
CA LEU A 97 -2.00 0.50 -1.51
C LEU A 97 -1.45 -0.81 -2.10
N TYR A 98 -0.23 -0.82 -2.67
CA TYR A 98 0.39 -2.04 -3.20
C TYR A 98 0.70 -3.06 -2.09
N ASN A 99 1.15 -2.58 -0.93
CA ASN A 99 1.38 -3.42 0.25
C ASN A 99 0.06 -3.94 0.82
N ALA A 100 -0.97 -3.08 0.87
CA ALA A 100 -2.31 -3.49 1.28
C ALA A 100 -2.85 -4.55 0.31
N ALA A 101 -2.65 -4.37 -0.99
CA ALA A 101 -3.07 -5.33 -2.00
C ALA A 101 -2.41 -6.69 -1.83
N ARG A 102 -1.09 -6.70 -1.61
CA ARG A 102 -0.36 -7.91 -1.25
C ARG A 102 -0.96 -8.61 -0.01
N LEU A 103 -1.20 -7.86 1.05
CA LEU A 103 -1.74 -8.40 2.31
C LEU A 103 -3.19 -8.89 2.17
N ALA A 104 -4.00 -8.24 1.34
CA ALA A 104 -5.39 -8.62 1.09
C ALA A 104 -5.52 -10.02 0.48
N HIS A 105 -4.50 -10.46 -0.28
CA HIS A 105 -4.41 -11.80 -0.86
C HIS A 105 -3.46 -12.73 -0.07
N HIS A 106 -3.09 -12.36 1.16
CA HIS A 106 -2.18 -13.12 2.02
C HIS A 106 -0.83 -13.43 1.37
N LEU A 107 -0.32 -12.52 0.54
CA LEU A 107 0.97 -12.65 -0.15
C LEU A 107 2.15 -12.20 0.70
N ASP A 108 2.06 -12.47 1.99
CA ASP A 108 3.06 -12.21 3.02
C ASP A 108 3.56 -13.49 3.69
N ASN A 109 3.19 -14.65 3.14
CA ASN A 109 3.70 -15.94 3.55
C ASN A 109 4.09 -16.76 2.31
N CYS A 110 5.12 -17.60 2.47
CA CYS A 110 5.65 -18.39 1.36
C CYS A 110 4.68 -19.44 0.82
N LYS A 111 3.74 -19.90 1.65
CA LYS A 111 2.74 -20.91 1.25
C LYS A 111 1.94 -20.43 0.04
N MET A 112 1.57 -19.14 0.00
CA MET A 112 0.86 -18.57 -1.16
C MET A 112 1.71 -18.47 -2.42
N PHE A 113 3.04 -18.53 -2.29
CA PHE A 113 3.99 -18.56 -3.40
C PHE A 113 4.45 -19.98 -3.76
N GLY A 114 3.86 -21.01 -3.13
CA GLY A 114 4.25 -22.41 -3.31
C GLY A 114 5.52 -22.83 -2.57
N GLY A 115 6.03 -21.98 -1.66
CA GLY A 115 7.16 -22.26 -0.79
C GLY A 115 6.78 -23.00 0.49
N GLN A 116 7.78 -23.36 1.30
CA GLN A 116 7.59 -24.02 2.59
C GLN A 116 7.11 -23.02 3.66
N GLU A 117 6.38 -23.51 4.67
CA GLU A 117 5.96 -22.69 5.80
C GLU A 117 7.19 -22.20 6.59
N GLY A 118 7.19 -20.92 6.98
CA GLY A 118 8.30 -20.30 7.71
C GLY A 118 9.49 -19.84 6.86
N CYS A 119 9.42 -19.93 5.53
CA CYS A 119 10.45 -19.35 4.66
C CYS A 119 10.43 -17.80 4.74
N ASP A 120 11.57 -17.17 4.46
CA ASP A 120 11.63 -15.72 4.27
C ASP A 120 11.22 -15.40 2.83
N ILE A 121 9.99 -14.93 2.65
CA ILE A 121 9.41 -14.55 1.36
C ILE A 121 10.27 -13.51 0.61
N PHE A 122 11.07 -12.71 1.30
CA PHE A 122 11.97 -11.71 0.68
C PHE A 122 13.40 -12.20 0.48
N SER A 123 13.72 -13.40 0.98
CA SER A 123 14.93 -14.12 0.58
C SER A 123 14.76 -14.85 -0.76
N GLU A 124 13.52 -15.06 -1.21
CA GLU A 124 13.22 -15.69 -2.48
C GLU A 124 12.93 -14.66 -3.59
N ASP A 125 13.37 -14.96 -4.82
CA ASP A 125 13.08 -14.17 -6.02
C ASP A 125 11.60 -14.35 -6.46
N ASN A 126 10.62 -13.99 -5.64
CA ASN A 126 9.19 -14.04 -6.00
C ASN A 126 8.57 -12.65 -5.99
N PHE A 127 7.71 -12.37 -6.98
CA PHE A 127 7.14 -11.03 -7.15
C PHE A 127 5.62 -11.10 -7.36
N ALA A 128 4.92 -10.11 -6.81
CA ALA A 128 3.53 -9.81 -7.10
C ALA A 128 3.50 -8.54 -7.96
N LEU A 129 2.85 -8.64 -9.11
CA LEU A 129 2.68 -7.50 -10.01
C LEU A 129 1.39 -6.77 -9.64
N HIS A 130 1.48 -5.46 -9.44
CA HIS A 130 0.34 -4.61 -9.20
C HIS A 130 0.06 -3.72 -10.41
N LEU A 131 -1.08 -3.93 -11.07
CA LEU A 131 -1.50 -3.14 -12.23
C LEU A 131 -2.62 -2.20 -11.82
N LYS A 132 -2.37 -0.91 -11.96
CA LYS A 132 -3.37 0.15 -11.76
C LYS A 132 -4.09 0.38 -13.08
N ASN A 133 -5.42 0.34 -13.07
CA ASN A 133 -6.23 0.67 -14.25
C ASN A 133 -6.04 2.16 -14.61
N PRO A 134 -5.46 2.50 -15.79
CA PRO A 134 -5.47 3.86 -16.29
C PRO A 134 -6.89 4.15 -16.80
N ALA A 135 -7.63 5.02 -16.11
CA ALA A 135 -8.97 5.41 -16.54
C ALA A 135 -8.95 6.07 -17.94
N SER A 136 -9.07 5.30 -19.03
CA SER A 136 -9.27 5.84 -20.38
C SER A 136 -9.84 4.82 -21.39
N GLU A 137 -10.50 5.35 -22.42
CA GLU A 137 -11.27 4.65 -23.46
C GLU A 137 -10.42 3.98 -24.57
N TYR A 138 -9.09 3.85 -24.41
CA TYR A 138 -8.20 3.34 -25.46
C TYR A 138 -7.70 1.92 -25.20
N PHE A 139 -8.59 0.93 -25.26
CA PHE A 139 -8.29 -0.46 -24.94
C PHE A 139 -7.11 -1.09 -25.71
N GLN A 140 -6.93 -0.79 -27.00
CA GLN A 140 -5.77 -1.29 -27.77
C GLN A 140 -4.44 -0.64 -27.38
N GLN A 141 -4.48 0.64 -26.96
CA GLN A 141 -3.29 1.31 -26.45
C GLN A 141 -2.94 0.79 -25.07
N VAL A 142 -3.95 0.45 -24.27
CA VAL A 142 -3.80 -0.16 -22.94
C VAL A 142 -3.08 -1.50 -23.02
N ALA A 143 -3.48 -2.41 -23.93
CA ALA A 143 -2.82 -3.70 -24.13
C ALA A 143 -1.31 -3.54 -24.45
N SER A 144 -0.98 -2.73 -25.45
CA SER A 144 0.41 -2.48 -25.85
C SER A 144 1.21 -1.78 -24.74
N ALA A 145 0.59 -0.85 -24.01
CA ALA A 145 1.23 -0.15 -22.90
C ALA A 145 1.51 -1.09 -21.72
N ILE A 146 0.57 -1.99 -21.39
CA ILE A 146 0.76 -3.02 -20.37
C ILE A 146 1.91 -3.95 -20.76
N GLN A 147 1.94 -4.40 -22.02
CA GLN A 147 3.00 -5.28 -22.49
C GLN A 147 4.37 -4.59 -22.44
N GLY A 148 4.46 -3.35 -22.90
CA GLY A 148 5.68 -2.54 -22.80
C GLY A 148 6.14 -2.33 -21.37
N PHE A 149 5.21 -2.02 -20.45
CA PHE A 149 5.52 -1.90 -19.02
C PHE A 149 6.02 -3.23 -18.43
N MET A 150 5.42 -4.35 -18.81
CA MET A 150 5.85 -5.68 -18.36
C MET A 150 7.23 -6.04 -18.86
N ASP A 151 7.51 -5.78 -20.13
CA ASP A 151 8.83 -6.02 -20.71
C ASP A 151 9.88 -5.16 -20.02
N GLU A 152 9.59 -3.88 -19.77
CA GLU A 152 10.48 -2.98 -19.01
C GLU A 152 10.74 -3.50 -17.59
N MET A 153 9.69 -3.94 -16.89
CA MET A 153 9.83 -4.48 -15.53
C MET A 153 10.64 -5.78 -15.50
N ILE A 154 10.42 -6.67 -16.47
CA ILE A 154 11.20 -7.90 -16.64
C ILE A 154 12.68 -7.58 -16.90
N VAL A 155 12.96 -6.60 -17.76
CA VAL A 155 14.33 -6.13 -18.03
C VAL A 155 14.97 -5.58 -16.75
N LYS A 156 14.30 -4.68 -16.03
CA LYS A 156 14.77 -4.15 -14.74
C LYS A 156 15.06 -5.28 -13.74
N MET A 157 14.14 -6.21 -13.55
CA MET A 157 14.34 -7.38 -12.67
C MET A 157 15.55 -8.21 -13.06
N THR A 158 15.76 -8.45 -14.34
CA THR A 158 16.82 -9.32 -14.84
C THR A 158 18.18 -8.64 -14.81
N GLU A 159 18.26 -7.41 -15.32
CA GLU A 159 19.53 -6.69 -15.52
C GLU A 159 19.98 -5.93 -14.28
N TYR A 160 19.05 -5.28 -13.58
CA TYR A 160 19.39 -4.44 -12.44
C TYR A 160 19.44 -5.24 -11.13
N TYR A 161 18.48 -6.14 -10.92
CA TYR A 161 18.38 -6.93 -9.70
C TYR A 161 18.96 -8.36 -9.83
N GLY A 162 19.43 -8.75 -11.01
CA GLY A 162 20.07 -10.06 -11.24
C GLY A 162 19.13 -11.27 -11.16
N ILE A 163 17.81 -11.05 -11.26
CA ILE A 163 16.81 -12.10 -11.12
C ILE A 163 16.69 -12.89 -12.42
N LYS A 164 17.24 -14.11 -12.44
CA LYS A 164 17.12 -15.02 -13.58
C LYS A 164 15.69 -15.51 -13.75
N ASP A 165 15.27 -15.63 -15.00
CA ASP A 165 13.93 -16.08 -15.39
C ASP A 165 12.81 -15.28 -14.71
N SER A 166 13.00 -13.97 -14.54
CA SER A 166 12.07 -13.01 -13.91
C SER A 166 10.61 -13.20 -14.32
N LYS A 167 10.36 -13.49 -15.60
CA LYS A 167 9.03 -13.82 -16.14
C LYS A 167 8.36 -15.03 -15.45
N LEU A 168 9.12 -16.07 -15.12
CA LEU A 168 8.64 -17.26 -14.42
C LEU A 168 8.46 -17.02 -12.91
N LYS A 169 9.07 -15.96 -12.37
CA LYS A 169 9.03 -15.58 -10.95
C LYS A 169 7.82 -14.75 -10.54
N VAL A 170 7.08 -14.18 -11.50
CA VAL A 170 5.80 -13.50 -11.23
C VAL A 170 4.77 -14.53 -10.75
N ARG A 171 4.41 -14.53 -9.47
CA ARG A 171 3.47 -15.54 -8.92
C ARG A 171 2.02 -15.08 -8.89
N GLY A 172 1.80 -13.77 -8.87
CA GLY A 172 0.46 -13.18 -8.85
C GLY A 172 0.41 -11.87 -9.63
N VAL A 173 -0.72 -11.63 -10.28
CA VAL A 173 -1.09 -10.34 -10.85
C VAL A 173 -2.30 -9.82 -10.10
N ILE A 174 -2.14 -8.72 -9.38
CA ILE A 174 -3.20 -8.09 -8.60
C ILE A 174 -3.68 -6.85 -9.35
N LEU A 175 -4.99 -6.76 -9.51
CA LEU A 175 -5.66 -5.57 -10.03
C LEU A 175 -6.30 -4.84 -8.85
N ALA A 176 -5.81 -3.64 -8.55
CA ALA A 176 -6.43 -2.80 -7.53
C ALA A 176 -6.60 -1.37 -8.01
N GLY A 177 -7.51 -0.66 -7.36
CA GLY A 177 -7.86 0.72 -7.68
C GLY A 177 -9.33 0.99 -7.44
N GLU A 178 -9.78 2.15 -7.92
CA GLU A 178 -11.09 2.71 -7.63
C GLU A 178 -12.12 2.46 -8.75
N ALA A 179 -11.73 1.74 -9.82
CA ALA A 179 -12.67 1.39 -10.88
C ALA A 179 -13.74 0.43 -10.35
N SER A 180 -14.93 0.49 -10.96
CA SER A 180 -16.01 -0.46 -10.66
C SER A 180 -15.56 -1.90 -10.91
N ARG A 181 -16.24 -2.85 -10.26
CA ARG A 181 -15.97 -4.28 -10.48
C ARG A 181 -16.05 -4.65 -11.96
N GLU A 182 -17.08 -4.20 -12.67
CA GLU A 182 -17.24 -4.41 -14.11
C GLU A 182 -16.07 -3.81 -14.90
N GLY A 183 -15.64 -2.59 -14.57
CA GLY A 183 -14.47 -1.96 -15.21
C GLY A 183 -13.18 -2.72 -14.95
N MET A 184 -13.01 -3.27 -13.75
CA MET A 184 -11.86 -4.11 -13.41
C MET A 184 -11.90 -5.50 -14.06
N GLU A 185 -13.09 -6.08 -14.24
CA GLU A 185 -13.28 -7.34 -14.98
C GLU A 185 -12.93 -7.14 -16.47
N GLY A 186 -13.40 -6.06 -17.11
CA GLY A 186 -13.00 -5.72 -18.47
C GLY A 186 -11.48 -5.46 -18.60
N PHE A 187 -10.89 -4.78 -17.63
CA PHE A 187 -9.44 -4.58 -17.59
C PHE A 187 -8.68 -5.90 -17.44
N LYS A 188 -9.16 -6.81 -16.57
CA LYS A 188 -8.61 -8.16 -16.41
C LYS A 188 -8.61 -8.93 -17.73
N GLU A 189 -9.74 -8.94 -18.45
CA GLU A 189 -9.86 -9.65 -19.72
C GLU A 189 -8.84 -9.15 -20.76
N ILE A 190 -8.61 -7.85 -20.81
CA ILE A 190 -7.63 -7.24 -21.73
C ILE A 190 -6.21 -7.65 -21.36
N ILE A 191 -5.86 -7.61 -20.07
CA ILE A 191 -4.52 -8.02 -19.63
C ILE A 191 -4.35 -9.53 -19.88
N GLU A 192 -5.36 -10.37 -19.61
CA GLU A 192 -5.30 -11.81 -19.90
C GLU A 192 -5.13 -12.10 -21.39
N ALA A 193 -5.73 -11.30 -22.27
CA ALA A 193 -5.52 -11.41 -23.71
C ALA A 193 -4.13 -10.95 -24.14
N SER A 194 -3.58 -9.93 -23.48
CA SER A 194 -2.26 -9.34 -23.80
C SER A 194 -1.09 -10.13 -23.22
N LEU A 195 -1.31 -10.82 -22.09
CA LEU A 195 -0.32 -11.57 -21.33
C LEU A 195 -0.84 -12.98 -20.99
N PRO A 196 -1.09 -13.83 -22.00
CA PRO A 196 -1.72 -15.13 -21.82
C PRO A 196 -0.95 -16.06 -20.84
N GLU A 197 0.36 -15.90 -20.71
CA GLU A 197 1.22 -16.62 -19.77
C GLU A 197 0.87 -16.39 -18.29
N TYR A 198 0.19 -15.28 -17.96
CA TYR A 198 -0.20 -14.94 -16.60
C TYR A 198 -1.68 -15.18 -16.31
N LYS A 199 -2.47 -15.69 -17.27
CA LYS A 199 -3.92 -15.89 -17.12
C LYS A 199 -4.30 -16.68 -15.85
N GLY A 200 -3.53 -17.70 -15.50
CA GLY A 200 -3.73 -18.49 -14.28
C GLY A 200 -3.22 -17.85 -12.98
N ARG A 201 -2.69 -16.63 -13.03
CA ARG A 201 -2.02 -15.94 -11.91
C ARG A 201 -2.75 -14.67 -11.45
N PHE A 202 -3.88 -14.33 -12.06
CA PHE A 202 -4.67 -13.17 -11.62
C PHE A 202 -5.35 -13.44 -10.28
N MET A 203 -5.09 -12.56 -9.32
CA MET A 203 -5.70 -12.59 -7.99
C MET A 203 -6.85 -11.59 -7.98
N PHE A 204 -8.06 -12.10 -8.16
CA PHE A 204 -9.28 -11.32 -8.34
C PHE A 204 -10.44 -11.86 -7.48
N ASP A 205 -10.11 -12.61 -6.44
CA ASP A 205 -11.02 -13.18 -5.44
C ASP A 205 -11.45 -12.15 -4.38
N VAL A 206 -10.70 -11.06 -4.27
CA VAL A 206 -11.05 -9.89 -3.45
C VAL A 206 -11.68 -8.83 -4.35
N ASP A 207 -12.82 -8.27 -3.89
CA ASP A 207 -13.42 -7.12 -4.57
C ASP A 207 -12.38 -5.98 -4.68
N PRO A 208 -12.07 -5.48 -5.89
CA PRO A 208 -11.05 -4.46 -6.09
C PRO A 208 -11.22 -3.21 -5.22
N SER A 209 -12.47 -2.81 -4.96
CA SER A 209 -12.79 -1.66 -4.11
C SER A 209 -12.47 -1.89 -2.62
N LEU A 210 -12.35 -3.14 -2.19
CA LEU A 210 -12.07 -3.53 -0.81
C LEU A 210 -10.62 -3.96 -0.58
N ILE A 211 -9.79 -4.03 -1.63
CA ILE A 211 -8.41 -4.51 -1.54
C ILE A 211 -7.62 -3.71 -0.49
N GLY A 212 -7.67 -2.37 -0.56
CA GLY A 212 -6.99 -1.51 0.41
C GLY A 212 -7.47 -1.81 1.84
N ALA A 213 -8.79 -1.79 2.07
CA ALA A 213 -9.37 -2.00 3.39
C ALA A 213 -9.02 -3.38 3.97
N LYS A 214 -9.09 -4.46 3.18
CA LYS A 214 -8.71 -5.81 3.62
C LYS A 214 -7.23 -5.89 3.95
N GLY A 215 -6.37 -5.28 3.14
CA GLY A 215 -4.94 -5.22 3.37
C GLY A 215 -4.57 -4.49 4.66
N ALA A 216 -5.16 -3.33 4.90
CA ALA A 216 -4.99 -2.56 6.13
C ALA A 216 -5.51 -3.35 7.36
N ALA A 217 -6.65 -4.02 7.24
CA ALA A 217 -7.18 -4.86 8.31
C ALA A 217 -6.26 -6.05 8.63
N HIS A 218 -5.65 -6.67 7.61
CA HIS A 218 -4.65 -7.72 7.80
C HIS A 218 -3.40 -7.18 8.49
N ARG A 219 -2.89 -6.00 8.09
CA ARG A 219 -1.77 -5.33 8.78
C ARG A 219 -2.09 -5.03 10.24
N ALA A 220 -3.26 -4.43 10.50
CA ALA A 220 -3.72 -4.12 11.85
C ALA A 220 -3.77 -5.37 12.74
N ARG A 221 -4.19 -6.51 12.19
CA ARG A 221 -4.18 -7.80 12.90
C ARG A 221 -2.76 -8.25 13.24
N GLN A 222 -1.81 -8.12 12.33
CA GLN A 222 -0.40 -8.48 12.60
C GLN A 222 0.15 -7.67 13.77
N TRP A 223 -0.13 -6.36 13.80
CA TRP A 223 0.21 -5.47 14.92
C TRP A 223 -0.43 -5.89 16.23
N ALA A 224 -1.75 -6.11 16.24
CA ALA A 224 -2.46 -6.50 17.45
C ALA A 224 -1.97 -7.85 18.03
N LEU A 225 -1.53 -8.76 17.17
CA LEU A 225 -1.04 -10.08 17.55
C LEU A 225 0.47 -10.14 17.78
N LYS A 226 1.20 -9.02 17.63
CA LYS A 226 2.67 -8.96 17.68
C LYS A 226 3.33 -10.02 16.79
N MET A 227 2.73 -10.28 15.63
CA MET A 227 3.32 -11.20 14.66
C MET A 227 4.56 -10.54 14.07
N ALA A 228 5.65 -11.30 13.93
CA ALA A 228 6.85 -10.80 13.28
C ALA A 228 6.46 -10.25 11.89
N PHE A 229 6.72 -8.96 11.68
CA PHE A 229 6.50 -8.35 10.39
C PHE A 229 7.59 -8.82 9.47
N VAL A 230 7.19 -9.43 8.36
CA VAL A 230 8.09 -9.48 7.23
C VAL A 230 7.94 -8.12 6.53
N LYS A 231 8.84 -7.17 6.86
CA LYS A 231 8.98 -5.90 6.14
C LYS A 231 9.30 -6.25 4.68
N PRO A 232 8.47 -5.85 3.70
CA PRO A 232 8.85 -6.03 2.31
C PRO A 232 10.18 -5.35 2.05
N ARG A 233 11.16 -6.11 1.56
CA ARG A 233 12.32 -5.51 0.89
C ARG A 233 11.73 -4.70 -0.25
N GLY A 234 11.63 -3.39 -0.06
CA GLY A 234 11.16 -2.51 -1.10
C GLY A 234 12.15 -2.65 -2.27
N PRO A 235 11.70 -2.87 -3.52
CA PRO A 235 12.59 -2.76 -4.67
C PRO A 235 13.11 -1.32 -4.86
N PHE A 236 12.68 -0.36 -4.03
CA PHE A 236 12.95 1.07 -4.17
C PHE A 236 13.45 1.73 -2.88
N HIS A 237 13.81 0.95 -1.84
CA HIS A 237 14.11 1.53 -0.52
C HIS A 237 15.59 1.66 -0.17
N ASP A 238 16.50 1.12 -0.98
CA ASP A 238 17.94 1.29 -0.76
C ASP A 238 18.57 1.87 -2.05
N ASP A 239 19.13 3.08 -1.95
CA ASP A 239 19.84 3.88 -2.97
C ASP A 239 19.08 5.02 -3.71
N LEU A 240 18.39 5.89 -2.98
CA LEU A 240 18.22 7.32 -3.32
C LEU A 240 18.43 8.24 -2.11
#